data_AF-A0A5H8XCH9-F1
#
_entry.id   AF-A0A5H8XCH9-F1
#
_cell.length_a   1.000
_cell.length_b   1.000
_cell.length_c   1.000
_cell.angle_alpha   90.00
_cell.angle_beta   90.00
_cell.angle_gamma   90.00
#
_symmetry.space_group_name_H-M   'P 1'
#
loop_
_entity.id
_entity.type
_entity.pdbx_description
1 polymer ?
#
loop_
_entity_poly.entity_id
_entity_poly.type
_entity_poly.pdbx_seq_one_letter_code
_entity_poly.pdbx_strand_id
1 'polypeptide(L)'
;MIKGKLISSQRYLDKAKVAERAIRFKRFIVSVYPVILRGKQYTILMDGHHNYAAAMLAGVDPDYRPIGKKVMKIISTLSEQEREAFFINNVTDSDYYFVENGQVVKELLLPDTSCRFQAHANNQWIFGG
;
A
#
# COMPACT_ATOMS: atom_id res chain seq x y z
N MET A 1 -12.76 -3.08 -0.88
CA MET A 1 -13.48 -2.07 -0.08
C MET A 1 -12.69 -1.82 1.20
N ILE A 2 -12.66 -0.58 1.70
CA ILE A 2 -11.85 -0.18 2.87
C ILE A 2 -12.27 -0.97 4.10
N LYS A 3 -11.28 -1.50 4.84
CA LYS A 3 -11.40 -2.14 6.15
C LYS A 3 -10.33 -1.61 7.08
N GLY A 4 -10.70 -1.15 8.27
CA GLY A 4 -9.76 -0.54 9.21
C GLY A 4 -9.20 0.79 8.70
N LYS A 5 -8.06 1.22 9.25
CA LYS A 5 -7.43 2.50 8.91
C LYS A 5 -6.69 2.43 7.56
N LEU A 6 -6.79 3.50 6.76
CA LEU A 6 -6.11 3.63 5.47
C LEU A 6 -4.65 4.05 5.68
N ILE A 7 -3.71 3.25 5.20
CA ILE A 7 -2.28 3.46 5.35
C ILE A 7 -1.57 3.43 3.98
N SER A 8 -0.39 4.05 3.90
CA SER A 8 0.48 3.93 2.73
C SER A 8 1.94 4.06 3.12
N SER A 9 2.84 3.56 2.27
CA SER A 9 4.30 3.68 2.38
C SER A 9 4.91 4.44 1.20
N GLN A 10 4.06 5.16 0.43
CA GLN A 10 4.48 6.08 -0.62
C GLN A 10 4.06 7.51 -0.26
N ARG A 11 5.00 8.44 -0.19
CA ARG A 11 4.80 9.87 0.10
C ARG A 11 5.03 10.76 -1.12
N TYR A 12 5.81 10.30 -2.09
CA TYR A 12 6.09 11.13 -3.26
C TYR A 12 4.81 11.48 -4.03
N LEU A 13 4.61 12.78 -4.22
CA LEU A 13 3.52 13.37 -5.00
C LEU A 13 4.07 14.44 -5.94
N ASP A 14 3.71 14.33 -7.21
CA ASP A 14 3.97 15.35 -8.22
C ASP A 14 2.83 16.36 -8.15
N LYS A 15 3.11 17.54 -7.59
CA LYS A 15 2.10 18.58 -7.33
C LYS A 15 1.43 19.07 -8.61
N ALA A 16 2.15 19.12 -9.73
CA ALA A 16 1.59 19.55 -11.00
C ALA A 16 0.57 18.54 -11.51
N LYS A 17 0.90 17.24 -11.46
CA LYS A 17 -0.05 16.17 -11.81
C LYS A 17 -1.27 16.13 -10.89
N VAL A 18 -1.07 16.36 -9.59
CA VAL A 18 -2.19 16.41 -8.63
C VAL A 18 -3.15 17.55 -8.97
N ALA A 19 -2.63 18.76 -9.15
CA ALA A 19 -3.45 19.93 -9.49
C ALA A 19 -4.17 19.75 -10.83
N GLU A 20 -3.47 19.26 -11.85
CA GLU A 20 -4.05 18.99 -13.17
C GLU A 20 -5.20 17.98 -13.08
N ARG A 21 -5.01 16.88 -12.34
CA ARG A 21 -6.04 15.85 -12.16
C ARG A 21 -7.23 16.37 -11.38
N ALA A 22 -7.02 17.17 -10.33
CA ALA A 22 -8.09 17.73 -9.52
C ALA A 22 -9.04 18.60 -10.36
N ILE A 23 -8.52 19.29 -11.38
CA ILE A 23 -9.30 20.13 -12.30
C ILE A 23 -9.97 19.29 -13.39
N ARG A 24 -9.23 18.35 -14.00
CA ARG A 24 -9.65 17.67 -15.23
C ARG A 24 -10.49 16.41 -14.99
N PHE A 25 -10.24 15.69 -13.92
CA PHE A 25 -10.80 14.35 -13.74
C PHE A 25 -12.15 14.41 -13.04
N LYS A 26 -13.11 13.64 -13.55
CA LYS A 26 -14.43 13.47 -12.94
C LYS A 26 -14.48 12.34 -11.91
N ARG A 27 -13.51 11.44 -11.94
CA ARG A 27 -13.40 10.27 -11.05
C ARG A 27 -11.95 10.02 -10.69
N PHE A 28 -11.71 9.74 -9.42
CA PHE A 28 -10.38 9.48 -8.87
C PHE A 28 -10.29 8.02 -8.43
N ILE A 29 -9.83 7.15 -9.31
CA ILE A 29 -9.72 5.72 -9.01
C ILE A 29 -8.45 5.47 -8.20
N VAL A 30 -8.59 4.75 -7.09
CA VAL A 30 -7.51 4.39 -6.17
C VAL A 30 -7.60 2.91 -5.87
N SER A 31 -6.49 2.19 -6.01
CA SER A 31 -6.45 0.75 -5.74
C SER A 31 -6.03 0.48 -4.29
N VAL A 32 -6.79 -0.37 -3.61
CA VAL A 32 -6.61 -0.65 -2.19
C VAL A 32 -6.59 -2.14 -1.89
N TYR A 33 -5.88 -2.50 -0.82
CA TYR A 33 -5.78 -3.87 -0.34
C TYR A 33 -5.99 -3.97 1.17
N PRO A 34 -7.09 -4.59 1.65
CA PRO A 34 -7.27 -4.90 3.06
C PRO A 34 -6.30 -5.97 3.55
N VAL A 35 -5.68 -5.76 4.70
CA VAL A 35 -4.67 -6.66 5.28
C VAL A 35 -4.68 -6.58 6.81
N ILE A 36 -4.28 -7.66 7.48
CA ILE A 36 -4.00 -7.66 8.92
C ILE A 36 -2.49 -7.57 9.09
N LEU A 37 -2.01 -6.59 9.84
CA LEU A 37 -0.60 -6.39 10.15
C LEU A 37 -0.44 -6.20 11.67
N ARG A 38 0.46 -6.97 12.27
CA ARG A 38 0.66 -7.11 13.72
C ARG A 38 -0.67 -7.31 14.47
N GLY A 39 -1.53 -8.16 13.91
CA GLY A 39 -2.86 -8.47 14.45
C GLY A 39 -3.91 -7.35 14.32
N LYS A 40 -3.62 -6.25 13.61
CA LYS A 40 -4.55 -5.13 13.41
C LYS A 40 -5.00 -5.03 11.95
N GLN A 41 -6.30 -4.77 11.74
CA GLN A 41 -6.87 -4.57 10.40
C GLN A 41 -6.52 -3.19 9.84
N TYR A 42 -5.89 -3.19 8.68
CA TYR A 42 -5.59 -2.01 7.86
C TYR A 42 -6.11 -2.17 6.44
N THR A 43 -6.11 -1.05 5.71
CA THR A 43 -6.19 -1.06 4.25
C THR A 43 -5.02 -0.28 3.69
N ILE A 44 -4.25 -0.90 2.81
CA ILE A 44 -3.12 -0.25 2.15
C ILE A 44 -3.62 0.44 0.87
N LEU A 45 -3.25 1.71 0.70
CA LEU A 45 -3.34 2.42 -0.57
C LEU A 45 -2.17 1.96 -1.45
N MET A 46 -2.48 1.07 -2.39
CA MET A 46 -1.50 0.34 -3.20
C MET A 46 -1.13 1.08 -4.49
N ASP A 47 -2.09 1.81 -5.07
CA ASP A 47 -1.87 2.56 -6.31
C ASP A 47 -2.88 3.72 -6.42
N GLY A 48 -2.53 4.73 -7.21
CA GLY A 48 -3.35 5.92 -7.44
C GLY A 48 -3.12 7.07 -6.45
N HIS A 49 -1.94 7.18 -5.83
CA HIS A 49 -1.64 8.23 -4.83
C HIS A 49 -1.88 9.66 -5.33
N HIS A 50 -1.51 9.98 -6.58
CA HIS A 50 -1.85 11.30 -7.15
C HIS A 50 -3.34 11.49 -7.38
N ASN A 51 -4.09 10.42 -7.69
CA ASN A 51 -5.56 10.49 -7.78
C ASN A 51 -6.18 10.69 -6.41
N TYR A 52 -5.66 10.01 -5.38
CA TYR A 52 -6.11 10.19 -4.00
C TYR A 52 -5.89 11.65 -3.57
N ALA A 53 -4.67 12.16 -3.74
CA ALA A 53 -4.35 13.55 -3.41
C ALA A 53 -5.21 14.56 -4.21
N ALA A 54 -5.48 14.27 -5.49
CA ALA A 54 -6.33 15.11 -6.32
C ALA A 54 -7.81 15.08 -5.87
N ALA A 55 -8.31 13.93 -5.44
CA ALA A 55 -9.65 13.79 -4.86
C ALA A 55 -9.79 14.64 -3.59
N MET A 56 -8.80 14.54 -2.70
CA MET A 56 -8.75 15.34 -1.47
C MET A 56 -8.70 16.84 -1.78
N LEU A 57 -7.89 17.25 -2.76
CA LEU A 57 -7.82 18.64 -3.20
C LEU A 57 -9.15 19.14 -3.81
N ALA A 58 -9.87 18.27 -4.51
CA ALA A 58 -11.20 18.56 -5.06
C ALA A 58 -12.33 18.45 -4.02
N GLY A 59 -12.03 18.04 -2.78
CA GLY A 59 -13.02 17.86 -1.71
C GLY A 59 -14.01 16.71 -1.95
N VAL A 60 -13.61 15.67 -2.69
CA VAL A 60 -14.45 14.51 -3.02
C VAL A 60 -13.81 13.20 -2.61
N ASP A 61 -14.64 12.20 -2.36
CA ASP A 61 -14.15 10.85 -2.07
C ASP A 61 -13.67 10.15 -3.36
N PRO A 62 -12.54 9.43 -3.30
CA PRO A 62 -12.07 8.61 -4.42
C PRO A 62 -12.89 7.33 -4.60
N ASP A 63 -12.87 6.78 -5.82
CA ASP A 63 -13.45 5.48 -6.16
C ASP A 63 -12.44 4.37 -5.80
N TYR A 64 -12.66 3.76 -4.64
CA TYR A 64 -11.80 2.67 -4.14
C TYR A 64 -12.07 1.35 -4.85
N ARG A 65 -11.04 0.81 -5.50
CA ARG A 65 -11.08 -0.46 -6.21
C ARG A 65 -10.14 -1.49 -5.61
N PRO A 66 -10.43 -2.79 -5.72
CA PRO A 66 -9.45 -3.81 -5.39
C PRO A 66 -8.23 -3.68 -6.31
N ILE A 67 -7.08 -4.13 -5.82
CA ILE A 67 -5.87 -4.28 -6.62
C ILE A 67 -6.11 -5.13 -7.88
N GLY A 68 -5.28 -4.89 -8.91
CA GLY A 68 -5.37 -5.61 -10.18
C GLY A 68 -5.20 -7.12 -10.05
N LYS A 69 -5.85 -7.88 -10.94
CA LYS A 69 -5.90 -9.36 -10.92
C LYS A 69 -4.52 -10.02 -10.83
N LYS A 70 -3.51 -9.47 -11.49
CA LYS A 70 -2.13 -10.00 -11.45
C LYS A 70 -1.54 -9.94 -10.04
N VAL A 71 -1.63 -8.79 -9.39
CA VAL A 71 -1.12 -8.59 -8.02
C VAL A 71 -1.90 -9.44 -7.03
N MET A 72 -3.23 -9.48 -7.18
CA MET A 72 -4.10 -10.33 -6.37
C MET A 72 -3.73 -11.81 -6.49
N LYS A 73 -3.44 -12.30 -7.71
CA LYS A 73 -2.98 -13.68 -7.94
C LYS A 73 -1.69 -13.96 -7.19
N ILE A 74 -0.69 -13.07 -7.25
CA ILE A 74 0.59 -13.24 -6.55
C ILE A 74 0.38 -13.25 -5.03
N ILE A 75 -0.36 -12.29 -4.48
CA ILE A 75 -0.61 -12.23 -3.04
C ILE A 75 -1.41 -13.46 -2.56
N SER A 76 -2.31 -13.99 -3.39
CA SER A 76 -3.10 -15.17 -3.04
C SER A 76 -2.29 -16.46 -2.93
N THR A 77 -1.07 -16.51 -3.46
CA THR A 77 -0.18 -17.66 -3.27
C THR A 77 0.59 -17.61 -1.95
N LEU A 78 0.56 -16.48 -1.24
CA LEU A 78 1.20 -16.32 0.07
C LEU A 78 0.23 -16.74 1.18
N SER A 79 0.76 -17.49 2.15
CA SER A 79 0.10 -17.69 3.45
C SER A 79 -0.14 -16.36 4.15
N GLU A 80 -0.99 -16.36 5.19
CA GLU A 80 -1.27 -15.14 5.95
C GLU A 80 -0.01 -14.54 6.58
N GLN A 81 0.85 -15.38 7.15
CA GLN A 81 2.12 -14.96 7.76
C GLN A 81 3.11 -14.42 6.72
N GLU A 82 3.26 -15.09 5.58
CA GLU A 82 4.10 -14.58 4.48
C GLU A 82 3.58 -13.26 3.93
N ARG A 83 2.26 -13.12 3.82
CA ARG A 83 1.63 -11.89 3.33
C ARG A 83 1.84 -10.73 4.28
N GLU A 84 1.65 -10.96 5.58
CA GLU A 84 1.90 -9.97 6.63
C GLU A 84 3.36 -9.50 6.59
N ALA A 85 4.32 -10.44 6.65
CA ALA A 85 5.73 -10.11 6.61
C ALA A 85 6.12 -9.42 5.27
N PHE A 86 5.49 -9.79 4.16
CA PHE A 86 5.75 -9.18 2.85
C PHE A 86 5.39 -7.71 2.89
N PHE A 87 4.19 -7.37 3.38
CA PHE A 87 3.74 -5.99 3.44
C PHE A 87 4.49 -5.16 4.48
N ILE A 88 4.89 -5.72 5.63
CA ILE A 88 5.69 -5.01 6.63
C ILE A 88 7.08 -4.67 6.07
N ASN A 89 7.72 -5.62 5.38
CA ASN A 89 9.12 -5.47 4.97
C ASN A 89 9.30 -4.74 3.63
N ASN A 90 8.29 -4.76 2.74
CA ASN A 90 8.38 -4.16 1.42
C ASN A 90 7.65 -2.82 1.37
N VAL A 91 8.29 -1.80 1.92
CA VAL A 91 7.86 -0.39 1.83
C VAL A 91 8.33 0.25 0.51
N THR A 92 7.66 1.32 0.07
CA THR A 92 7.94 1.95 -1.23
C THR A 92 9.00 3.04 -1.14
N ASP A 93 8.68 4.17 -0.51
CA ASP A 93 9.58 5.32 -0.37
C ASP A 93 9.64 5.89 1.05
N SER A 94 8.85 5.33 1.97
CA SER A 94 8.70 5.80 3.35
C SER A 94 8.12 4.73 4.26
N ASP A 95 8.22 4.94 5.57
CA ASP A 95 7.51 4.15 6.57
C ASP A 95 5.99 4.23 6.34
N TYR A 96 5.27 3.20 6.77
CA TYR A 96 3.81 3.27 6.76
C TYR A 96 3.32 4.46 7.59
N TYR A 97 2.40 5.21 7.00
CA TYR A 97 1.71 6.32 7.66
C TYR A 97 0.21 6.21 7.44
N PHE A 98 -0.57 6.77 8.36
CA PHE A 98 -2.00 6.95 8.21
C PHE A 98 -2.26 8.03 7.17
N VAL A 99 -2.95 7.67 6.09
CA VAL A 99 -3.20 8.59 4.96
C VAL A 99 -4.02 9.82 5.39
N GLU A 100 -4.90 9.65 6.39
CA GLU A 100 -5.77 10.70 6.93
C GLU A 100 -5.00 11.87 7.57
N ASN A 101 -3.91 11.59 8.30
CA ASN A 101 -3.25 12.59 9.14
C ASN A 101 -1.72 12.63 8.98
N GLY A 102 -1.14 11.77 8.14
CA GLY A 102 0.29 11.72 7.88
C GLY A 102 1.15 11.11 9.01
N GLN A 103 0.54 10.69 10.12
CA GLN A 103 1.27 10.11 11.25
C GLN A 103 1.81 8.73 10.91
N VAL A 104 3.06 8.46 11.30
CA VAL A 104 3.70 7.17 11.12
C VAL A 104 3.02 6.09 11.98
N VAL A 105 2.80 4.92 11.39
CA VAL A 105 2.26 3.74 12.05
C VAL A 105 3.39 3.05 12.81
N LYS A 106 3.58 3.44 14.08
CA LYS A 106 4.75 3.05 14.88
C LYS A 106 4.93 1.54 15.02
N GLU A 107 3.85 0.77 15.10
CA GLU A 107 3.91 -0.69 15.22
C GLU A 107 4.45 -1.41 13.97
N LEU A 108 4.55 -0.71 12.83
CA LEU A 108 5.05 -1.28 11.56
C LEU A 108 6.47 -0.83 11.24
N LEU A 109 7.15 -0.10 12.15
CA LEU A 109 8.52 0.40 11.92
C LEU A 109 9.56 -0.71 11.91
N LEU A 110 9.38 -1.74 12.73
CA LEU A 110 10.32 -2.85 12.80
C LEU A 110 9.96 -3.92 11.77
N PRO A 111 10.96 -4.43 11.01
CA PRO A 111 10.73 -5.48 10.06
C PRO A 111 10.18 -6.74 10.74
N ASP A 112 9.40 -7.51 10.00
CA ASP A 112 9.02 -8.85 10.40
C ASP A 112 10.09 -9.85 9.97
N THR A 113 10.84 -10.38 10.94
CA THR A 113 11.89 -11.38 10.73
C THR A 113 11.39 -12.81 10.96
N SER A 114 10.10 -13.00 11.27
CA SER A 114 9.53 -14.33 11.56
C SER A 114 9.33 -15.18 10.31
N CYS A 115 9.30 -14.55 9.13
CA CYS A 115 9.10 -15.22 7.85
C CYS A 115 10.35 -15.09 6.97
N ARG A 116 10.83 -16.21 6.43
CA ARG A 116 11.94 -16.25 5.48
C ARG A 116 11.36 -16.32 4.07
N PHE A 117 11.40 -15.21 3.33
CA PHE A 117 11.06 -15.22 1.92
C PHE A 117 12.13 -15.95 1.13
N GLN A 118 11.72 -16.84 0.23
CA GLN A 118 12.62 -17.38 -0.77
C GLN A 118 12.94 -16.26 -1.75
N ALA A 119 14.19 -15.78 -1.74
CA ALA A 119 14.65 -14.79 -2.69
C ALA A 119 15.30 -15.48 -3.90
N HIS A 120 15.04 -14.97 -5.09
CA HIS A 120 15.77 -15.33 -6.29
C HIS A 120 16.68 -14.17 -6.68
N ALA A 121 18.00 -14.40 -6.74
CA ALA A 121 18.92 -13.54 -7.48
C ALA A 121 19.64 -14.39 -8.52
N ASN A 122 19.77 -13.87 -9.74
CA ASN A 122 20.56 -14.50 -10.81
C ASN A 122 20.26 -16.00 -11.04
N ASN A 123 18.97 -16.39 -11.04
CA ASN A 123 18.52 -17.79 -11.15
C ASN A 123 18.98 -18.74 -10.02
N GLN A 124 19.42 -18.22 -8.87
CA GLN A 124 19.76 -19.03 -7.70
C GLN A 124 18.80 -18.74 -6.54
N TRP A 125 18.45 -19.81 -5.82
CA TRP A 125 17.71 -19.73 -4.57
C TRP A 125 18.64 -19.18 -3.48
N ILE A 126 18.30 -18.02 -2.94
CA ILE A 126 18.98 -17.46 -1.77
C ILE A 126 18.04 -17.69 -0.59
N PHE A 127 18.46 -18.55 0.33
CA PHE A 127 17.83 -18.62 1.64
C PHE A 127 18.34 -17.44 2.46
N GLY A 128 17.44 -16.54 2.88
CA GLY A 128 17.77 -15.55 3.90
C GLY A 128 18.21 -16.27 5.18
N GLY A 129 19.38 -15.88 5.72
CA GLY A 129 20.06 -16.51 6.86
C GLY A 129 19.20 -16.74 8.08
#